data_AF-A0A382JND3-F1
#
_entry.id   AF-A0A382JND3-F1
#
_cell.length_a   1.000
_cell.length_b   1.000
_cell.length_c   1.000
_cell.angle_alpha   90.00
_cell.angle_beta   90.00
_cell.angle_gamma   90.00
#
_symmetry.space_group_name_H-M   'P 1'
#
loop_
_entity.id
_entity.type
_entity.pdbx_description
1 polymer ?
#
loop_
_entity_poly.entity_id
_entity_poly.type
_entity_poly.pdbx_seq_one_letter_code
_entity_poly.pdbx_strand_id
1 'polypeptide(L)'
;VSVFNRLRNGLRLTTNQLSSLFANTVTRETGGLDGDVSGEGLVALEETLLQADIGVAATARLLEVAGSQGGTADVRSVVKAELRRLLDGTEGARPTTVRPRVV
;
A
#
# COMPACT_ATOMS: atom_id res chain seq x y z
N VAL A 1 -18.70 -18.25 -13.30
CA VAL A 1 -17.85 -17.07 -13.00
C VAL A 1 -17.21 -17.27 -11.64
N SER A 2 -15.88 -17.35 -11.57
CA SER A 2 -15.13 -17.60 -10.33
C SER A 2 -15.22 -16.43 -9.32
N VAL A 3 -15.17 -16.75 -8.02
CA VAL A 3 -15.14 -15.78 -6.91
C VAL A 3 -13.97 -14.79 -7.04
N PHE A 4 -12.81 -15.28 -7.47
CA PHE A 4 -11.63 -14.43 -7.72
C PHE A 4 -11.88 -13.40 -8.83
N ASN A 5 -12.61 -13.78 -9.89
CA ASN A 5 -12.95 -12.84 -10.96
C ASN A 5 -13.92 -11.76 -10.49
N ARG A 6 -14.85 -12.07 -9.58
CA ARG A 6 -15.73 -11.05 -8.98
C ARG A 6 -14.95 -10.08 -8.10
N LEU A 7 -14.04 -10.60 -7.27
CA LEU A 7 -13.16 -9.77 -6.43
C LEU A 7 -12.28 -8.85 -7.29
N ARG A 8 -11.62 -9.41 -8.30
CA ARG A 8 -10.77 -8.65 -9.23
C ARG A 8 -11.55 -7.55 -9.95
N ASN A 9 -12.78 -7.84 -10.37
CA ASN A 9 -13.63 -6.85 -11.03
C ASN A 9 -14.08 -5.75 -10.07
N GLY A 10 -14.42 -6.10 -8.82
CA GLY A 10 -14.77 -5.15 -7.77
C GLY A 10 -13.63 -4.22 -7.38
N LEU A 11 -12.39 -4.74 -7.35
CA LEU A 11 -11.19 -3.98 -7.00
C LEU A 11 -10.52 -3.30 -8.20
N ARG A 12 -11.10 -3.36 -9.40
CA ARG A 12 -10.45 -2.88 -10.63
C ARG A 12 -10.09 -1.38 -10.56
N LEU A 13 -10.99 -0.56 -10.00
CA LEU A 13 -10.77 0.88 -9.88
C LEU A 13 -9.58 1.18 -8.95
N THR A 14 -9.61 0.60 -7.74
CA THR A 14 -8.55 0.73 -6.74
C THR A 14 -7.23 0.17 -7.22
N THR A 15 -7.26 -0.96 -7.94
CA THR A 15 -6.06 -1.58 -8.53
C THR A 15 -5.42 -0.68 -9.58
N ASN A 16 -6.25 -0.05 -10.43
CA ASN A 16 -5.76 0.87 -11.45
C ASN A 16 -5.19 2.15 -10.82
N GLN A 17 -5.87 2.70 -9.80
CA GLN A 17 -5.37 3.83 -9.03
C GLN A 17 -4.00 3.47 -8.43
N LEU A 18 -3.92 2.44 -7.59
CA LEU A 18 -2.67 2.01 -6.95
C LEU A 18 -1.57 1.69 -7.98
N SER A 19 -1.91 1.05 -9.11
CA SER A 19 -0.92 0.68 -10.12
C SER A 19 -0.34 1.89 -10.87
N SER A 20 -1.18 2.87 -11.21
CA SER A 20 -0.74 4.13 -11.83
C SER A 20 0.08 4.96 -10.84
N LEU A 21 -0.30 4.93 -9.57
CA LEU A 21 0.41 5.60 -8.48
C LEU A 21 1.84 5.07 -8.33
N PHE A 22 2.04 3.76 -8.23
CA PHE A 22 3.39 3.17 -8.19
C PHE A 22 4.19 3.45 -9.46
N ALA A 23 3.56 3.48 -10.64
CA ALA A 23 4.26 3.78 -11.88
C ALA A 23 4.84 5.21 -11.87
N ASN A 24 4.09 6.18 -11.33
CA ASN A 24 4.54 7.57 -11.25
C ASN A 24 5.67 7.76 -10.22
N THR A 25 5.60 7.09 -9.07
CA THR A 25 6.66 7.16 -8.03
C THR A 25 7.96 6.51 -8.52
N VAL A 26 7.91 5.30 -9.09
CA VAL A 26 9.10 4.57 -9.58
C VAL A 26 9.77 5.30 -10.76
N THR A 27 9.01 5.96 -11.62
CA THR A 27 9.56 6.72 -12.77
C THR A 27 10.32 7.98 -12.34
N ARG A 28 10.03 8.53 -11.15
CA ARG A 28 10.74 9.70 -10.60
C ARG A 28 12.13 9.37 -10.06
N GLU A 29 12.38 8.11 -9.69
CA GLU A 29 13.61 7.69 -8.99
C GLU A 29 14.72 7.19 -9.92
N THR A 30 14.40 6.76 -11.15
CA THR A 30 15.39 6.31 -12.14
C THR A 30 16.34 7.42 -12.65
N GLY A 31 16.22 8.66 -12.14
CA GLY A 31 17.06 9.80 -12.48
C GLY A 31 18.25 10.08 -11.55
N GLY A 32 18.38 9.37 -10.42
CA GLY A 32 19.46 9.56 -9.44
C GLY A 32 20.42 8.37 -9.42
N LEU A 33 21.72 8.63 -9.58
CA LEU A 33 22.78 7.60 -9.64
C LEU A 33 23.12 6.94 -8.28
N ASP A 34 22.39 7.25 -7.22
CA ASP A 34 22.49 6.59 -5.92
C ASP A 34 21.09 6.12 -5.55
N GLY A 35 20.85 4.81 -5.65
CA GLY A 35 19.51 4.23 -5.73
C GLY A 35 18.62 4.40 -4.49
N ASP A 36 18.98 5.20 -3.49
CA ASP A 36 18.13 5.40 -2.32
C ASP A 36 16.79 6.03 -2.72
N VAL A 37 15.70 5.54 -2.13
CA VAL A 37 14.35 6.08 -2.36
C VAL A 37 14.37 7.50 -1.79
N SER A 38 14.50 8.50 -2.67
CA SER A 38 14.71 9.88 -2.27
C SER A 38 13.57 10.36 -1.36
N GLY A 39 13.86 11.23 -0.39
CA GLY A 39 12.85 11.76 0.53
C GLY A 39 11.64 12.38 -0.18
N GLU A 40 11.82 12.95 -1.37
CA GLU A 40 10.71 13.47 -2.19
C GLU A 40 9.82 12.35 -2.77
N GLY A 41 10.40 11.20 -3.11
CA GLY A 41 9.68 10.00 -3.56
C GLY A 41 8.84 9.38 -2.43
N LEU A 42 9.38 9.35 -1.21
CA LEU A 42 8.65 8.90 -0.02
C LEU A 42 7.47 9.83 0.35
N VAL A 43 7.63 11.15 0.24
CA VAL A 43 6.54 12.12 0.48
C VAL A 43 5.42 11.96 -0.55
N ALA A 44 5.77 11.81 -1.83
CA ALA A 44 4.77 11.57 -2.87
C ALA A 44 4.04 10.23 -2.67
N LEU A 45 4.74 9.20 -2.19
CA LEU A 45 4.16 7.91 -1.82
C LEU A 45 3.23 8.03 -0.59
N GLU A 46 3.58 8.84 0.41
CA GLU A 46 2.75 9.09 1.58
C GLU A 46 1.40 9.70 1.20
N GLU A 47 1.42 10.83 0.49
CA GLU A 47 0.22 11.54 0.03
C GLU A 47 -0.71 10.60 -0.73
N THR A 48 -0.10 9.84 -1.63
CA THR A 48 -0.76 8.84 -2.46
C THR A 48 -1.46 7.73 -1.66
N LEU A 49 -0.77 7.15 -0.68
CA LEU A 49 -1.32 6.07 0.15
C LEU A 49 -2.47 6.60 1.03
N LEU A 50 -2.36 7.83 1.53
CA LEU A 50 -3.44 8.48 2.27
C LEU A 50 -4.67 8.72 1.38
N GLN A 51 -4.46 9.17 0.13
CA GLN A 51 -5.53 9.41 -0.84
C GLN A 51 -6.25 8.12 -1.29
N ALA A 52 -5.57 6.98 -1.18
CA ALA A 52 -6.11 5.65 -1.45
C ALA A 52 -6.82 5.00 -0.24
N ASP A 53 -7.11 5.78 0.80
CA ASP A 53 -7.78 5.32 2.03
C ASP A 53 -7.05 4.17 2.76
N ILE A 54 -5.71 4.09 2.63
CA ILE A 54 -4.90 3.09 3.33
C ILE A 54 -4.85 3.37 4.85
N GLY A 55 -4.94 4.64 5.23
CA GLY A 55 -4.93 5.10 6.62
C GLY A 55 -3.53 5.38 7.17
N VAL A 56 -3.43 6.36 8.07
CA VAL A 56 -2.16 6.94 8.55
C VAL A 56 -1.19 5.91 9.12
N ALA A 57 -1.67 5.00 9.96
CA ALA A 57 -0.81 4.01 10.62
C ALA A 57 -0.23 2.99 9.62
N ALA A 58 -1.04 2.53 8.66
CA ALA A 58 -0.58 1.62 7.62
C ALA A 58 0.37 2.34 6.65
N THR A 59 0.05 3.57 6.25
CA THR A 59 0.94 4.40 5.42
C THR A 59 2.30 4.59 6.08
N ALA A 60 2.37 5.00 7.35
CA ALA A 60 3.64 5.20 8.05
C ALA A 60 4.51 3.93 8.07
N ARG A 61 3.88 2.76 8.27
CA ARG A 61 4.57 1.48 8.23
C ARG A 61 5.11 1.14 6.84
N LEU A 62 4.33 1.41 5.80
CA LEU A 62 4.75 1.16 4.42
C LEU A 62 5.94 2.05 4.02
N LEU A 63 5.96 3.31 4.47
CA LEU A 63 7.07 4.24 4.24
C LEU A 63 8.33 3.84 5.00
N GLU A 64 8.20 3.42 6.26
CA GLU A 64 9.32 2.89 7.05
C GLU A 64 9.98 1.72 6.32
N VAL A 65 9.17 0.77 5.85
CA VAL A 65 9.68 -0.40 5.12
C VAL A 65 10.27 0.02 3.78
N ALA A 66 9.61 0.89 2.99
CA ALA A 66 10.12 1.35 1.71
C ALA A 66 11.46 2.11 1.84
N GLY A 67 11.57 3.04 2.81
CA GLY A 67 12.80 3.80 3.06
C GLY A 67 13.92 3.00 3.72
N SER A 68 13.60 1.86 4.37
CA SER A 68 14.62 0.95 4.91
C SER A 68 15.25 0.04 3.86
N GLN A 69 14.63 -0.06 2.68
CA GLN A 69 15.12 -0.90 1.60
C GLN A 69 16.09 -0.07 0.75
N GLY A 70 17.37 -0.44 0.82
CA GLY A 70 18.42 0.22 0.05
C GLY A 70 18.19 0.15 -1.47
N GLY A 71 19.02 0.89 -2.20
CA GLY A 71 18.67 1.37 -3.54
C GLY A 71 18.60 0.41 -4.73
N THR A 72 18.50 -0.88 -4.47
CA THR A 72 18.31 -1.92 -5.49
C THR A 72 16.94 -2.60 -5.39
N ALA A 73 16.16 -2.28 -4.37
CA ALA A 73 14.86 -2.89 -4.15
C ALA A 73 13.77 -2.20 -4.99
N ASP A 74 12.95 -3.00 -5.68
CA ASP A 74 11.73 -2.51 -6.30
C ASP A 74 10.71 -2.12 -5.22
N VAL A 75 10.57 -0.81 -4.99
CA VAL A 75 9.65 -0.20 -4.02
C VAL A 75 8.24 -0.76 -4.17
N ARG A 76 7.78 -1.01 -5.40
CA ARG A 76 6.45 -1.58 -5.65
C ARG A 76 6.32 -2.97 -5.06
N SER A 77 7.34 -3.81 -5.25
CA SER A 77 7.36 -5.18 -4.71
C SER A 77 7.44 -5.18 -3.19
N VAL A 78 8.23 -4.27 -2.61
CA VAL A 78 8.36 -4.08 -1.15
C VAL A 78 7.03 -3.68 -0.52
N VAL A 79 6.40 -2.61 -1.02
CA VAL A 79 5.13 -2.10 -0.50
C VAL A 79 4.02 -3.14 -0.66
N LYS A 80 4.01 -3.87 -1.78
CA LYS A 80 3.05 -4.98 -2.00
C LYS A 80 3.26 -6.14 -1.02
N ALA A 81 4.50 -6.48 -0.69
CA ALA A 81 4.81 -7.52 0.28
C ALA A 81 4.35 -7.10 1.69
N GLU A 82 4.60 -5.86 2.09
CA GLU A 82 4.17 -5.35 3.39
C GLU A 82 2.65 -5.21 3.49
N LEU A 83 1.96 -4.74 2.43
CA LEU A 83 0.49 -4.73 2.38
C LEU A 83 -0.10 -6.12 2.58
N ARG A 84 0.48 -7.16 1.96
CA ARG A 84 0.05 -8.55 2.20
C ARG A 84 0.27 -8.93 3.66
N ARG A 85 1.43 -8.63 4.23
CA ARG A 85 1.75 -8.91 5.64
C ARG A 85 0.77 -8.24 6.60
N LEU A 86 0.37 -7.00 6.34
CA LEU A 86 -0.62 -6.29 7.14
C LEU A 86 -1.98 -6.99 7.08
N LEU A 87 -2.42 -7.40 5.88
CA LEU A 87 -3.67 -8.12 5.70
C LEU A 87 -3.65 -9.52 6.35
N ASP A 88 -2.55 -10.25 6.22
CA ASP A 88 -2.35 -11.56 6.84
C ASP A 88 -2.30 -11.44 8.37
N GLY A 89 -1.66 -10.39 8.90
CA GLY A 89 -1.61 -10.09 10.33
C GLY A 89 -2.95 -9.62 10.93
N THR A 90 -3.97 -9.39 10.11
CA THR A 90 -5.33 -9.02 10.58
C THR A 90 -6.18 -10.25 10.92
N GLU A 91 -5.66 -11.47 10.75
CA GLU A 91 -6.25 -12.71 11.27
C GLU A 91 -6.27 -12.70 12.82
N GLY A 92 -7.20 -11.97 13.42
CA GLY A 92 -7.29 -11.92 14.89
C GLY A 92 -8.23 -10.89 15.50
N ALA A 93 -8.90 -10.04 14.72
CA ALA A 93 -9.98 -9.23 15.27
C ALA A 93 -11.19 -10.13 15.56
N ARG A 94 -11.22 -10.71 16.77
CA ARG A 94 -12.35 -11.47 17.30
C ARG A 94 -13.63 -10.67 17.05
N PRO A 95 -14.65 -11.22 16.39
CA PRO A 95 -15.91 -10.51 16.19
C PRO A 95 -16.45 -10.13 17.56
N THR A 96 -16.48 -8.84 17.87
CA THR A 96 -17.14 -8.34 19.06
C THR A 96 -18.63 -8.54 18.85
N THR A 97 -19.23 -9.46 19.61
CA THR A 97 -20.68 -9.70 19.65
C THR A 97 -21.40 -8.55 20.38
N VAL A 98 -21.08 -7.30 20.03
CA VAL A 98 -21.84 -6.13 20.48
C VAL A 98 -23.07 -6.06 19.59
N ARG A 99 -24.18 -6.64 20.07
CA ARG A 99 -25.48 -6.37 19.47
C ARG A 99 -25.82 -4.90 19.71
N PRO A 100 -26.09 -4.10 18.66
CA PRO A 100 -26.60 -2.75 18.86
C PRO A 100 -27.93 -2.85 19.59
N ARG A 101 -28.00 -2.28 20.79
CA ARG A 101 -29.26 -2.06 21.51
C ARG A 101 -29.76 -0.68 21.10
N VAL A 102 -30.82 -0.64 20.31
CA VAL A 102 -31.57 0.60 20.08
C VAL A 102 -32.34 0.89 21.37
N VAL A 103 -32.05 2.03 21.98
CA VAL A 103 -32.81 2.62 23.09
C VAL A 103 -33.79 3.64 22.56
#